data_AF-A0AAQ0LZT4-F1
#
_entry.id   AF-A0AAQ0LZT4-F1
#
_cell.length_a   1.000
_cell.length_b   1.000
_cell.length_c   1.000
_cell.angle_alpha   90.00
_cell.angle_beta   90.00
_cell.angle_gamma   90.00
#
_symmetry.space_group_name_H-M   'P 1'
#
loop_
_entity.id
_entity.type
_entity.pdbx_description
1 polymer ?
#
loop_
_entity_poly.entity_id
_entity_poly.type
_entity_poly.pdbx_seq_one_letter_code
_entity_poly.pdbx_strand_id
1 'polypeptide(L)'
;MNRSWWIVLAIGGILCMLSVNGFILGIGCFAMIALNAMWLVVYTPKRNKPIFENVAKPTIYISIIGTFSVITFMGVVFQLTMNQGFNSIGEQLYGNIFHSFNLIALVLGILLYIIGTCLVFKMQYMQLKK
;
A
#
# COMPACT_ATOMS: atom_id res chain seq x y z
N MET A 1 -17.34 11.24 -1.31
CA MET A 1 -16.43 10.06 -1.26
C MET A 1 -15.45 10.31 -0.14
N ASN A 2 -15.56 9.56 0.95
CA ASN A 2 -14.75 9.80 2.14
C ASN A 2 -13.27 9.72 1.78
N ARG A 3 -12.54 10.80 2.08
CA ARG A 3 -11.10 10.92 1.89
C ARG A 3 -10.32 9.97 2.82
N SER A 4 -10.97 9.12 3.61
CA SER A 4 -10.34 8.30 4.65
C SER A 4 -9.34 7.24 4.13
N TRP A 5 -9.34 6.91 2.85
CA TRP A 5 -8.46 5.89 2.26
C TRP A 5 -6.97 6.16 2.51
N TRP A 6 -6.52 7.43 2.40
CA TRP A 6 -5.12 7.78 2.59
C TRP A 6 -4.72 7.72 4.06
N ILE A 7 -5.66 7.98 4.98
CA ILE A 7 -5.44 7.89 6.43
C ILE A 7 -5.22 6.42 6.80
N VAL A 8 -6.06 5.52 6.29
CA VAL A 8 -5.91 4.07 6.52
C VAL A 8 -4.54 3.58 6.01
N LEU A 9 -4.16 3.98 4.79
CA LEU A 9 -2.86 3.61 4.23
C LEU A 9 -1.68 4.27 4.98
N ALA A 10 -1.81 5.52 5.44
CA ALA A 10 -0.75 6.19 6.18
C ALA A 10 -0.50 5.53 7.53
N ILE A 11 -1.56 5.22 8.29
CA ILE A 11 -1.45 4.49 9.56
C ILE A 11 -0.90 3.09 9.30
N GLY A 12 -1.40 2.38 8.28
CA GLY A 12 -0.87 1.07 7.88
C GLY A 12 0.60 1.13 7.51
N GLY A 13 1.03 2.16 6.78
CA GLY A 13 2.42 2.38 6.40
C GLY A 13 3.33 2.60 7.61
N ILE A 14 2.90 3.42 8.57
CA ILE A 14 3.64 3.66 9.82
C ILE A 14 3.75 2.38 10.64
N LEU A 15 2.66 1.63 10.83
CA LEU A 15 2.69 0.35 11.54
C LEU A 15 3.60 -0.68 10.86
N CYS A 16 3.55 -0.76 9.53
CA CYS A 16 4.44 -1.59 8.74
C CYS A 16 5.91 -1.15 8.86
N MET A 17 6.22 0.14 8.99
CA MET A 17 7.59 0.63 9.19
C MET A 17 8.12 0.37 10.61
N LEU A 18 7.23 0.33 11.61
CA LEU A 18 7.55 -0.04 12.98
C LEU A 18 7.85 -1.54 13.11
N SER A 19 7.33 -2.36 12.18
CA SER A 19 7.71 -3.75 12.03
C SER A 19 8.88 -3.91 11.07
N VAL A 20 9.93 -4.57 11.53
CA VAL A 20 11.09 -4.89 10.68
C VAL A 20 10.67 -5.78 9.50
N ASN A 21 9.75 -6.71 9.73
CA ASN A 21 9.22 -7.60 8.69
C ASN A 21 8.15 -6.94 7.81
N GLY A 22 7.64 -5.78 8.21
CA GLY A 22 6.63 -5.01 7.51
C GLY A 22 7.20 -3.95 6.58
N PHE A 23 8.52 -3.73 6.59
CA PHE A 23 9.15 -2.59 5.91
C PHE A 23 8.75 -2.43 4.43
N ILE A 24 8.78 -3.53 3.64
CA ILE A 24 8.36 -3.49 2.23
C ILE A 24 6.88 -3.15 2.07
N LEU A 25 6.02 -3.70 2.92
CA LEU A 25 4.59 -3.37 2.92
C LEU A 25 4.37 -1.90 3.31
N GLY A 26 5.22 -1.34 4.17
CA GLY A 26 5.25 0.07 4.51
C GLY A 26 5.50 0.95 3.29
N ILE A 27 6.54 0.64 2.51
CA ILE A 27 6.80 1.28 1.21
C ILE A 27 5.58 1.12 0.28
N GLY A 28 4.97 -0.06 0.27
CA GLY A 28 3.74 -0.37 -0.44
C GLY A 28 2.58 0.56 -0.14
N CYS A 29 2.31 0.83 1.14
CA CYS A 29 1.28 1.75 1.58
C CYS A 29 1.51 3.16 1.01
N PHE A 30 2.73 3.68 1.09
CA PHE A 30 3.06 5.00 0.55
C PHE A 30 3.04 5.04 -0.98
N ALA A 31 3.50 3.97 -1.65
CA ALA A 31 3.40 3.84 -3.09
C ALA A 31 1.95 3.85 -3.56
N MET A 32 1.05 3.16 -2.85
CA MET A 32 -0.39 3.15 -3.16
C MET A 32 -1.02 4.54 -2.94
N ILE A 33 -0.57 5.28 -1.92
CA ILE A 33 -0.96 6.68 -1.72
C ILE A 33 -0.54 7.55 -2.90
N ALA A 34 0.74 7.50 -3.26
CA ALA A 34 1.31 8.30 -4.34
C ALA A 34 0.65 7.97 -5.69
N LEU A 35 0.50 6.68 -6.00
CA LEU A 35 -0.16 6.20 -7.22
C LEU A 35 -1.59 6.73 -7.32
N ASN A 36 -2.36 6.60 -6.25
CA ASN A 36 -3.74 7.04 -6.25
C ASN A 36 -3.86 8.57 -6.33
N ALA A 37 -2.99 9.31 -5.65
CA ALA A 37 -2.92 10.77 -5.76
C ALA A 37 -2.56 11.22 -7.18
N MET A 38 -1.60 10.57 -7.84
CA MET A 38 -1.24 10.84 -9.23
C MET A 38 -2.46 10.68 -10.15
N TRP A 39 -3.20 9.59 -10.04
CA TRP A 39 -4.38 9.36 -10.86
C TRP A 39 -5.49 10.39 -10.62
N LEU A 40 -5.66 10.85 -9.37
CA LEU A 40 -6.61 11.93 -9.06
C LEU A 40 -6.25 13.25 -9.75
N VAL A 41 -4.96 13.53 -9.97
CA VAL A 41 -4.49 14.75 -10.64
C VAL A 41 -4.54 14.60 -12.17
N VAL A 42 -4.11 13.47 -12.69
CA VAL A 42 -3.95 13.24 -14.15
C VAL A 42 -5.28 12.91 -14.82
N TYR A 43 -6.21 12.24 -14.13
CA TYR A 43 -7.48 11.81 -14.71
C TYR A 43 -8.66 12.66 -14.19
N THR A 44 -9.20 13.50 -15.07
CA THR A 44 -10.49 14.19 -14.87
C THR A 44 -11.53 13.62 -15.85
N PRO A 45 -12.63 13.01 -15.38
CA PRO A 45 -13.65 12.43 -16.26
C PRO A 45 -14.24 13.47 -17.24
N LYS A 46 -14.52 13.08 -18.49
CA LYS A 46 -15.22 13.88 -19.52
C LYS A 46 -14.52 15.17 -19.97
N ARG A 47 -13.34 15.47 -19.43
CA ARG A 47 -12.47 16.57 -19.86
C ARG A 47 -11.41 16.12 -20.87
N ASN A 48 -11.12 14.82 -20.89
CA ASN A 48 -10.02 14.25 -21.67
C ASN A 48 -10.48 13.73 -23.04
N LYS A 49 -9.56 13.65 -24.01
CA LYS A 49 -9.86 13.08 -25.34
C LYS A 49 -10.35 11.62 -25.19
N PRO A 50 -11.29 11.16 -26.04
CA PRO A 50 -11.87 9.81 -25.93
C PRO A 50 -10.84 8.68 -26.01
N ILE A 51 -9.76 8.87 -26.78
CA ILE A 51 -8.62 7.93 -26.85
C ILE A 51 -7.94 7.78 -25.48
N PHE A 52 -7.77 8.89 -24.75
CA PHE A 52 -7.16 8.88 -23.43
C PHE A 52 -8.07 8.19 -22.40
N GLU A 53 -9.39 8.37 -22.49
CA GLU A 53 -10.32 7.70 -21.57
C GLU A 53 -10.33 6.17 -21.73
N ASN A 54 -10.25 5.68 -22.97
CA ASN A 54 -10.22 4.25 -23.26
C ASN A 54 -8.95 3.55 -22.75
N VAL A 55 -7.83 4.27 -22.70
CA VAL A 55 -6.57 3.73 -22.16
C VAL A 55 -6.46 3.95 -20.66
N ALA A 56 -6.83 5.13 -20.15
CA ALA A 56 -6.66 5.46 -18.74
C ALA A 56 -7.49 4.56 -17.80
N LYS A 57 -8.73 4.22 -18.17
CA LYS A 57 -9.61 3.35 -17.36
C LYS A 57 -8.96 1.99 -17.03
N PRO A 58 -8.56 1.16 -18.01
CA PRO A 58 -7.89 -0.10 -17.71
C PRO A 58 -6.52 0.11 -17.04
N THR A 59 -5.76 1.13 -17.43
CA THR A 59 -4.45 1.41 -16.83
C THR A 59 -4.55 1.74 -15.33
N ILE A 60 -5.55 2.51 -14.89
CA ILE A 60 -5.77 2.81 -13.47
C ILE A 60 -5.96 1.51 -12.67
N TYR A 61 -6.86 0.63 -13.10
CA TYR A 61 -7.10 -0.64 -12.40
C TYR A 61 -5.89 -1.56 -12.41
N ILE A 62 -5.24 -1.70 -13.57
CA ILE A 62 -4.03 -2.53 -13.72
C ILE A 62 -2.92 -2.00 -12.82
N SER A 63 -2.76 -0.67 -12.71
CA SER A 63 -1.73 -0.09 -11.85
C SER A 63 -1.95 -0.40 -10.38
N ILE A 64 -3.19 -0.31 -9.88
CA ILE A 64 -3.52 -0.62 -8.48
C ILE A 64 -3.30 -2.10 -8.19
N ILE A 65 -3.82 -2.98 -9.04
CA ILE A 65 -3.66 -4.44 -8.89
C ILE A 65 -2.19 -4.84 -9.01
N GLY A 66 -1.48 -4.29 -10.00
CA GLY A 66 -0.07 -4.54 -10.24
C GLY A 66 0.80 -4.11 -9.08
N THR A 67 0.62 -2.90 -8.57
CA THR A 67 1.34 -2.41 -7.38
C THR A 67 1.04 -3.28 -6.18
N PHE A 68 -0.22 -3.64 -5.94
CA PHE A 68 -0.60 -4.50 -4.82
C PHE A 68 0.10 -5.87 -4.87
N SER A 69 0.05 -6.52 -6.04
CA SER A 69 0.65 -7.84 -6.25
C SER A 69 2.17 -7.82 -6.12
N VAL A 70 2.85 -6.86 -6.76
CA VAL A 70 4.31 -6.76 -6.73
C VAL A 70 4.81 -6.49 -5.31
N ILE A 71 4.20 -5.55 -4.60
CA ILE A 71 4.58 -5.23 -3.22
C ILE A 71 4.36 -6.43 -2.29
N THR A 72 3.21 -7.11 -2.41
CA THR A 72 2.91 -8.28 -1.59
C THR A 72 3.91 -9.40 -1.85
N PHE A 73 4.22 -9.68 -3.12
CA PHE A 73 5.21 -10.67 -3.50
C PHE A 73 6.61 -10.31 -2.97
N MET A 74 7.03 -9.06 -3.13
CA MET A 74 8.31 -8.57 -2.60
C MET A 74 8.37 -8.68 -1.08
N GLY A 75 7.26 -8.39 -0.38
CA GLY A 75 7.16 -8.57 1.06
C GLY A 75 7.38 -10.02 1.49
N VAL A 76 6.79 -10.98 0.77
CA VAL A 76 7.00 -12.41 1.01
C VAL A 76 8.44 -12.81 0.74
N VAL A 77 9.01 -12.42 -0.41
CA VAL A 77 10.41 -12.72 -0.77
C VAL A 77 11.37 -12.17 0.28
N PHE A 78 11.13 -10.95 0.76
CA PHE A 78 11.92 -10.32 1.81
C PHE A 78 11.86 -11.10 3.13
N GLN A 79 10.67 -11.56 3.53
CA GLN A 79 10.52 -12.42 4.72
C GLN A 79 11.19 -13.80 4.57
N LEU A 80 11.36 -14.31 3.36
CA LEU A 80 12.05 -15.59 3.14
C LEU A 80 13.58 -15.43 3.08
N THR A 81 14.06 -14.30 2.59
CA THR A 81 15.49 -14.11 2.27
C THR A 81 16.25 -13.33 3.33
N MET A 82 15.64 -12.32 3.94
CA MET A 82 16.33 -11.32 4.77
C MET A 82 15.95 -11.36 6.26
N ASN A 83 15.06 -12.27 6.65
CA ASN A 83 14.43 -12.31 7.98
C ASN A 83 15.43 -12.39 9.14
N GLN A 84 16.46 -13.24 9.04
CA GLN A 84 17.43 -13.40 10.13
C GLN A 84 18.25 -12.13 10.38
N GLY A 85 18.75 -11.49 9.32
CA GLY A 85 19.55 -10.27 9.43
C GLY A 85 18.72 -9.07 9.90
N PHE A 86 17.44 -9.02 9.54
CA PHE A 86 16.55 -7.93 9.93
C PHE A 86 16.02 -8.12 11.36
N ASN A 87 15.73 -9.34 11.80
CA ASN A 87 15.34 -9.61 13.20
C ASN A 87 16.45 -9.22 14.18
N SER A 88 17.72 -9.46 13.86
CA SER A 88 18.82 -9.06 14.74
C SER A 88 18.94 -7.53 14.84
N ILE A 89 18.73 -6.79 13.75
CA ILE A 89 18.62 -5.32 13.76
C ILE A 89 17.44 -4.88 14.63
N GLY A 90 16.30 -5.55 14.52
CA GLY A 90 15.11 -5.28 15.31
C GLY A 90 15.30 -5.47 16.81
N GLU A 91 15.95 -6.56 17.21
CA GLU A 91 16.31 -6.81 18.62
C GLU A 91 17.25 -5.74 19.16
N GLN A 92 18.19 -5.25 18.36
CA GLN A 92 19.09 -4.16 18.75
C GLN A 92 18.36 -2.81 18.90
N LEU A 93 17.34 -2.54 18.08
CA LEU A 93 16.58 -1.28 18.11
C LEU A 93 15.52 -1.25 19.20
N TYR A 94 14.78 -2.35 19.38
CA TYR A 94 13.58 -2.40 20.23
C TYR A 94 13.74 -3.24 21.51
N GLY A 95 14.87 -3.94 21.66
CA GLY A 95 15.19 -4.74 22.84
C GLY A 95 14.14 -5.82 23.14
N ASN A 96 13.88 -6.07 24.42
CA ASN A 96 13.00 -7.15 24.88
C ASN A 96 11.53 -7.06 24.41
N ILE A 97 11.08 -5.89 23.94
CA ILE A 97 9.69 -5.69 23.48
C ILE A 97 9.55 -6.05 21.99
N PHE A 98 10.68 -6.24 21.29
CA PHE A 98 10.74 -6.41 19.84
C PHE A 98 9.79 -7.49 19.31
N HIS A 99 9.85 -8.72 19.83
CA HIS A 99 9.10 -9.84 19.24
C HIS A 99 7.58 -9.64 19.31
N SER A 100 7.06 -9.21 20.47
CA SER A 100 5.64 -8.97 20.65
C SER A 100 5.17 -7.76 19.85
N PHE A 101 5.93 -6.66 19.87
CA PHE A 101 5.55 -5.45 19.15
C PHE A 101 5.65 -5.59 17.63
N ASN A 102 6.71 -6.23 17.13
CA ASN A 102 6.95 -6.47 15.72
C ASN A 102 5.79 -7.27 15.09
N LEU A 103 5.33 -8.34 15.75
CA LEU A 103 4.23 -9.16 15.24
C LEU A 103 2.90 -8.41 15.25
N ILE A 104 2.58 -7.69 16.32
CA ILE A 104 1.34 -6.90 16.41
C ILE A 104 1.32 -5.80 15.34
N ALA A 105 2.42 -5.06 15.21
CA ALA A 105 2.55 -4.00 14.21
C ALA A 105 2.46 -4.55 12.78
N LEU A 106 3.05 -5.71 12.51
CA LEU A 106 2.99 -6.39 11.21
C LEU A 106 1.55 -6.78 10.85
N VAL A 107 0.84 -7.46 11.77
CA VAL A 107 -0.53 -7.93 11.51
C VAL A 107 -1.48 -6.76 11.28
N LEU A 108 -1.42 -5.74 12.13
CA LEU A 108 -2.25 -4.54 11.96
C LEU A 108 -1.88 -3.78 10.68
N GLY A 109 -0.59 -3.67 10.37
CA GLY A 109 -0.09 -3.05 9.14
C GLY A 109 -0.60 -3.75 7.88
N ILE A 110 -0.54 -5.08 7.81
CA ILE A 110 -1.08 -5.88 6.69
C ILE A 110 -2.58 -5.65 6.53
N LEU A 111 -3.34 -5.70 7.62
CA LEU A 111 -4.80 -5.49 7.57
C LEU A 111 -5.13 -4.10 7.02
N LEU A 112 -4.46 -3.06 7.50
CA LEU A 112 -4.67 -1.69 7.02
C LEU A 112 -4.21 -1.51 5.57
N TYR A 113 -3.14 -2.18 5.15
CA TYR A 113 -2.68 -2.15 3.75
C TYR A 113 -3.73 -2.75 2.80
N ILE A 114 -4.29 -3.91 3.15
CA ILE A 114 -5.33 -4.58 2.35
C ILE A 114 -6.59 -3.71 2.32
N ILE A 115 -7.08 -3.27 3.48
CA ILE A 115 -8.29 -2.43 3.57
C ILE A 115 -8.09 -1.12 2.81
N GLY A 116 -6.95 -0.46 2.99
CA GLY A 116 -6.58 0.78 2.32
C GLY A 116 -6.54 0.63 0.80
N THR A 117 -5.96 -0.46 0.30
CA THR A 117 -5.92 -0.77 -1.13
C THR A 117 -7.32 -1.02 -1.70
N CYS A 118 -8.17 -1.76 -0.99
CA CYS A 118 -9.58 -1.96 -1.36
C CYS A 118 -10.35 -0.64 -1.43
N LEU A 119 -10.11 0.29 -0.50
CA LEU A 119 -10.71 1.62 -0.51
C LEU A 119 -10.25 2.44 -1.72
N VAL A 120 -8.95 2.37 -2.07
CA VAL A 120 -8.40 3.00 -3.28
C VAL A 120 -9.07 2.46 -4.53
N PHE A 121 -9.17 1.14 -4.66
CA PHE A 121 -9.84 0.50 -5.81
C PHE A 121 -11.31 0.92 -5.93
N LYS A 122 -12.07 0.87 -4.82
CA LYS A 122 -13.48 1.27 -4.78
C LYS A 122 -13.66 2.75 -5.16
N MET A 123 -12.76 3.61 -4.71
CA MET A 123 -12.80 5.03 -5.04
C MET A 123 -12.60 5.27 -6.54
N GLN A 124 -11.54 4.69 -7.11
CA GLN A 124 -11.22 4.85 -8.53
C GLN A 124 -12.32 4.26 -9.40
N TYR A 125 -12.91 3.13 -8.99
CA TYR A 125 -14.08 2.55 -9.65
C TYR A 125 -15.27 3.52 -9.71
N MET A 126 -15.59 4.18 -8.61
CA MET A 126 -16.68 5.18 -8.57
C MET A 126 -16.36 6.43 -9.39
N GLN A 127 -15.09 6.86 -9.44
CA GLN A 127 -14.67 8.02 -10.23
C GLN A 127 -14.74 7.74 -11.73
N LEU A 128 -14.37 6.54 -12.18
CA LEU A 128 -14.39 6.15 -13.59
C LEU A 128 -15.81 5.93 -14.14
N LYS A 129 -16.79 5.70 -13.24
CA LYS A 129 -18.22 5.62 -13.58
C LYS A 129 -18.93 6.96 -13.70
N LYS A 130 -18.33 8.07 -13.25
CA LYS A 130 -18.89 9.42 -13.37
C LYS A 130 -18.70 9.99 -14.76
#